data_AF-A0A793IKU5-F1
#
_entry.id   AF-A0A793IKU5-F1
#
_cell.length_a   1.000
_cell.length_b   1.000
_cell.length_c   1.000
_cell.angle_alpha   90.00
_cell.angle_beta   90.00
_cell.angle_gamma   90.00
#
_symmetry.space_group_name_H-M   'P 1'
#
loop_
_entity.id
_entity.type
_entity.pdbx_description
1 polymer ?
#
loop_
_entity_poly.entity_id
_entity_poly.type
_entity_poly.pdbx_seq_one_letter_code
_entity_poly.pdbx_strand_id
1 'polypeptide(L)' 'RFYCTHYFQDTQLDMHFSGLMYAVLSLFFCDPDMHPADFSLFAPEAEEGQAETPDENDVLMQKAAGLAGGVRFGEEGRRL' A
#
# COMPACT_ATOMS: atom_id res chain seq x y z
N ARG A 1 -8.04 15.74 -37.51
CA ARG A 1 -8.92 16.11 -36.37
C ARG A 1 -9.98 15.03 -36.11
N PHE A 2 -9.63 13.74 -36.20
CA PHE A 2 -10.59 12.63 -36.06
C PHE A 2 -10.89 12.33 -34.58
N TYR A 3 -9.86 12.28 -33.74
CA TYR A 3 -9.98 12.02 -32.30
C TYR A 3 -10.51 13.20 -31.47
N CYS A 4 -10.62 14.41 -32.04
CA CYS A 4 -11.18 15.56 -31.32
C CYS A 4 -12.72 15.59 -31.39
N THR A 5 -13.32 14.77 -32.25
CA THR A 5 -14.77 14.69 -32.47
C THR A 5 -15.32 13.28 -32.25
N HIS A 6 -14.48 12.25 -32.28
CA HIS A 6 -14.83 10.88 -31.97
C HIS A 6 -14.01 10.42 -30.76
N TYR A 7 -14.63 10.53 -29.59
CA TYR A 7 -14.07 10.03 -28.34
C TYR A 7 -14.26 8.52 -28.28
N PHE A 8 -13.24 7.84 -27.75
CA PHE A 8 -13.35 6.45 -27.39
C PHE A 8 -14.22 6.31 -26.13
N GLN A 9 -14.85 5.16 -25.97
CA GLN A 9 -15.53 4.84 -24.71
C GLN A 9 -14.50 4.70 -23.60
N ASP A 10 -14.87 5.03 -22.36
CA ASP A 10 -13.94 5.00 -21.23
C ASP A 10 -13.34 3.60 -21.04
N THR A 11 -14.14 2.54 -21.23
CA THR A 11 -13.69 1.14 -21.21
C THR A 11 -12.62 0.84 -22.25
N GLN A 12 -12.72 1.44 -23.43
CA GLN A 12 -11.73 1.30 -24.49
C GLN A 12 -10.45 2.07 -24.16
N LEU A 13 -10.57 3.26 -23.59
CA LEU A 13 -9.41 4.03 -23.12
C LEU A 13 -8.66 3.28 -22.02
N ASP A 14 -9.38 2.68 -21.09
CA ASP A 14 -8.81 1.90 -20.00
C ASP A 14 -8.07 0.66 -20.49
N MET A 15 -8.65 -0.10 -21.43
CA MET A 15 -7.97 -1.23 -22.08
C MET A 15 -6.68 -0.80 -22.80
N HIS A 16 -6.70 0.34 -23.50
CA HIS A 16 -5.50 0.86 -24.17
C HIS A 16 -4.45 1.35 -23.17
N PHE A 17 -4.87 2.05 -22.11
CA PHE A 17 -3.99 2.56 -21.06
C PHE A 17 -3.29 1.41 -20.32
N SER A 18 -4.07 0.47 -19.81
CA SER A 18 -3.58 -0.68 -19.06
C SER A 18 -2.64 -1.56 -19.89
N GLY A 19 -2.97 -1.81 -21.15
CA GLY A 19 -2.09 -2.52 -22.10
C GLY A 19 -0.80 -1.76 -22.40
N LEU A 20 -0.84 -0.43 -22.52
CA LEU A 20 0.34 0.40 -22.72
C LEU A 20 1.26 0.35 -21.49
N MET A 21 0.71 0.51 -20.29
CA MET A 21 1.47 0.43 -19.03
C MET A 21 2.16 -0.92 -18.87
N TYR A 22 1.42 -2.00 -19.13
CA TYR A 22 1.98 -3.35 -19.16
C TYR A 22 3.15 -3.47 -20.13
N ALA A 23 3.01 -2.97 -21.38
CA ALA A 23 4.06 -3.06 -22.38
C ALA A 23 5.32 -2.27 -21.95
N VAL A 24 5.15 -1.05 -21.43
CA VAL A 24 6.25 -0.22 -20.96
C VAL A 24 6.99 -0.89 -19.81
N LEU A 25 6.27 -1.38 -18.80
CA LEU A 25 6.89 -2.00 -17.63
C LEU A 25 7.48 -3.38 -17.95
N SER A 26 6.88 -4.12 -18.87
CA SER A 26 7.42 -5.40 -19.37
C SER A 26 8.80 -5.24 -20.00
N LEU A 27 9.10 -4.08 -20.60
CA LEU A 27 10.42 -3.81 -21.18
C LEU A 27 11.53 -3.66 -20.12
N PHE A 28 11.18 -3.26 -18.89
CA PHE A 28 12.16 -3.00 -17.83
C PHE A 28 12.20 -4.06 -16.73
N PHE A 29 11.05 -4.64 -16.38
CA PHE A 29 10.89 -5.43 -15.17
C PHE A 29 10.68 -6.93 -15.42
N CYS A 30 10.31 -7.36 -16.64
CA CYS A 30 10.12 -8.77 -17.05
C CYS A 30 9.47 -9.66 -15.96
N ASP A 31 8.48 -9.15 -15.25
CA ASP A 31 7.75 -9.88 -14.22
C ASP A 31 6.82 -10.93 -14.88
N PRO A 32 6.96 -12.23 -14.57
CA PRO A 32 6.15 -13.29 -15.18
C PRO A 32 4.67 -13.29 -14.72
N ASP A 33 4.36 -12.69 -13.57
CA ASP A 33 3.00 -12.70 -12.99
C ASP A 33 2.24 -11.39 -13.27
N MET A 34 2.90 -10.39 -13.86
CA MET A 34 2.28 -9.11 -14.20
C MET A 34 1.25 -9.26 -15.32
N HIS A 35 0.06 -8.69 -15.12
CA HIS A 35 -1.05 -8.74 -16.07
C HIS A 35 -1.52 -7.32 -16.43
N PRO A 36 -1.99 -7.05 -17.67
CA PRO A 36 -2.51 -5.73 -18.04
C PRO A 36 -3.62 -5.23 -17.11
N ALA A 37 -4.47 -6.12 -16.61
CA ALA A 37 -5.57 -5.78 -15.70
C ALA A 37 -5.10 -5.11 -14.40
N ASP A 38 -3.86 -5.33 -13.96
CA ASP A 38 -3.29 -4.71 -12.76
C ASP A 38 -3.17 -3.18 -12.89
N PHE A 39 -3.20 -2.67 -14.13
CA PHE A 39 -3.14 -1.25 -14.46
C PHE A 39 -4.49 -0.68 -14.93
N SER A 40 -5.55 -1.49 -14.89
CA SER A 40 -6.90 -1.02 -15.26
C SER A 40 -7.44 -0.08 -14.18
N LEU A 41 -7.96 1.06 -14.61
CA LEU A 41 -8.64 2.06 -13.79
C LEU A 41 -10.03 1.59 -13.34
N PHE A 42 -10.61 0.61 -14.03
CA PHE A 42 -11.89 0.00 -13.69
C PHE A 42 -11.75 -1.31 -12.92
N ALA A 43 -10.53 -1.84 -12.79
CA ALA A 43 -10.32 -2.98 -11.92
C ALA A 43 -10.74 -2.59 -10.50
N PRO A 44 -11.51 -3.44 -9.80
CA PRO A 44 -11.72 -3.24 -8.38
C PRO A 44 -10.34 -3.18 -7.72
N GLU A 45 -10.15 -2.26 -6.78
CA GLU A 45 -8.95 -2.29 -5.94
C GLU A 45 -8.84 -3.71 -5.42
N ALA A 46 -7.72 -4.37 -5.74
CA ALA A 46 -7.39 -5.62 -5.10
C ALA A 46 -7.52 -5.32 -3.60
N GLU A 47 -8.25 -6.15 -2.88
CA GLU A 47 -8.08 -6.19 -1.43
C GLU A 47 -6.66 -6.73 -1.22
N GLU A 48 -5.66 -5.86 -1.41
CA GLU A 48 -4.38 -5.93 -0.73
C GLU A 48 -4.81 -6.16 0.70
N GLY A 49 -4.65 -7.42 1.13
CA GLY A 49 -5.47 -7.97 2.18
C GLY A 49 -5.60 -6.95 3.29
N GLN A 50 -6.80 -6.83 3.85
CA GLN A 50 -6.95 -6.33 5.20
C GLN A 50 -6.00 -7.17 6.07
N ALA A 51 -4.71 -6.85 6.06
CA ALA A 51 -3.83 -7.07 7.17
C ALA A 51 -4.54 -6.21 8.19
N GLU A 52 -5.36 -6.88 9.01
CA GLU A 52 -5.82 -6.32 10.27
C GLU A 52 -4.58 -5.66 10.84
N THR A 53 -4.51 -4.33 10.72
CA THR A 53 -3.42 -3.59 11.31
C THR A 53 -3.54 -3.97 12.78
N PRO A 54 -2.58 -4.69 13.36
CA PRO A 54 -2.72 -5.17 14.72
C PRO A 54 -3.09 -3.95 15.56
N ASP A 55 -4.12 -4.11 16.40
CA ASP A 55 -4.67 -3.00 17.18
C ASP A 55 -3.51 -2.22 17.81
N GLU A 56 -3.57 -0.90 17.75
CA GLU A 56 -2.46 -0.05 18.19
C GLU A 56 -2.06 -0.41 19.64
N ASN A 57 -3.05 -0.82 20.45
CA ASN A 57 -2.84 -1.34 21.79
C ASN A 57 -1.98 -2.61 21.84
N ASP A 58 -2.20 -3.59 20.96
CA ASP A 58 -1.41 -4.83 20.90
C ASP A 58 0.05 -4.55 20.52
N VAL A 59 0.26 -3.62 19.58
CA VAL A 59 1.59 -3.14 19.20
C VAL A 59 2.30 -2.45 20.38
N LEU A 60 1.58 -1.63 21.13
CA LEU A 60 2.12 -0.93 22.32
C LEU A 60 2.45 -1.91 23.46
N MET A 61 1.59 -2.90 23.71
CA MET A 61 1.80 -3.94 24.73
C MET A 61 3.02 -4.80 24.42
N GLN A 62 3.21 -5.19 23.15
CA GLN A 62 4.37 -5.96 22.73
C GLN A 62 5.68 -5.19 22.90
N LYS A 63 5.70 -3.89 22.60
CA LYS A 63 6.87 -3.01 22.83
C LYS A 63 7.19 -2.86 24.31
N ALA A 64 6.17 -2.79 25.17
CA ALA A 64 6.34 -2.69 26.62
C ALA A 64 6.85 -3.99 27.24
N ALA A 65 6.43 -5.15 26.74
CA ALA A 65 6.82 -6.45 27.26
C ALA A 65 8.34 -6.74 27.12
N GLY A 66 9.03 -6.07 26.19
CA GLY A 66 10.48 -6.16 26.01
C GLY A 66 11.31 -5.20 26.86
N LEU A 67 10.68 -4.25 27.58
CA LEU A 67 11.38 -3.27 28.42
C LEU A 67 11.67 -3.85 29.81
N ALA A 68 12.77 -4.61 29.92
CA ALA A 68 13.33 -4.97 31.22
C ALA A 68 14.11 -3.78 31.81
N GLY A 69 13.76 -3.35 33.03
CA GLY A 69 14.59 -2.43 33.81
C GLY A 69 13.99 -1.07 34.18
N GLY A 70 12.69 -0.98 34.49
CA GLY A 70 12.13 0.23 35.08
C GLY A 70 12.75 0.55 36.45
N VAL A 71 13.58 1.60 36.53
CA VAL A 71 14.06 2.16 37.81
C VAL A 71 12.96 3.03 38.40
N ARG A 72 12.48 2.69 39.60
CA ARG A 72 11.60 3.59 40.36
C ARG A 72 12.45 4.61 41.09
N PHE A 73 12.40 5.86 40.65
CA PHE A 73 12.87 6.98 41.47
C PHE A 73 11.80 7.30 42.52
N GLY A 74 12.00 6.78 43.73
CA GLY A 74 11.29 7.19 44.94
C GLY A 74 12.12 8.21 45.71
N GLU A 75 11.45 9.24 46.21
CA GLU A 75 12.01 10.41 46.89
C GLU A 75 12.69 10.05 48.22
N GLU A 76 13.96 9.66 48.19
CA GLU A 76 14.83 9.72 49.38
C GLU A 76 16.08 10.53 49.05
N GLY A 77 15.96 11.84 49.26
CA GLY A 77 17.03 12.78 48.97
C GLY A 77 16.71 14.23 49.34
N ARG A 78 16.09 14.50 50.50
CA ARG A 78 16.12 15.84 51.09
C ARG A 78 16.32 15.80 52.60
N ARG A 79 17.54 16.18 53.00
CA ARG A 79 17.94 16.52 54.37
C ARG A 79 16.99 17.55 54.97
N LEU A 80 16.55 17.31 56.21
CA LEU A 80 16.66 18.24 57.34
C LEU A 80 17.06 17.42 58.57
#